data_AF-A0A7V9TN46-F1
#
_entry.id   AF-A0A7V9TN46-F1
#
_cell.length_a   1.000
_cell.length_b   1.000
_cell.length_c   1.000
_cell.angle_alpha   90.00
_cell.angle_beta   90.00
_cell.angle_gamma   90.00
#
_symmetry.space_group_name_H-M   'P 1'
#
loop_
_entity.id
_entity.type
_entity.pdbx_description
1 polymer ?
#
loop_
_entity_poly.entity_id
_entity_poly.type
_entity_poly.pdbx_seq_one_letter_code
_entity_poly.pdbx_strand_id
1 'polypeptide(L)'
;MKVFCDTSVLVAAVDAHHIHHGPSLRIVRALSSREGNCSLHSIAECYSTLTGAPRSGGRFPPSVVLSTLRDLLKVFTPQALTAVEHLKVVEECAGRGLTGGIIYDALIFECAQKVGADVLFTWNVDDFRRVATPEWVRRIQAP
;
A
#
# COMPACT_ATOMS: atom_id res chain seq x y z
N MET A 1 -2.68 17.37 4.83
CA MET A 1 -2.71 16.53 3.63
C MET A 1 -2.86 15.08 4.07
N LYS A 2 -3.88 14.37 3.59
CA LYS A 2 -4.10 12.95 3.87
C LYS A 2 -3.26 12.11 2.91
N VAL A 3 -2.18 11.53 3.43
CA VAL A 3 -1.29 10.65 2.68
C VAL A 3 -1.76 9.21 2.81
N PHE A 4 -1.84 8.52 1.68
CA PHE A 4 -2.07 7.07 1.63
C PHE A 4 -0.86 6.40 0.98
N CYS A 5 -0.37 5.31 1.57
CA CYS A 5 0.72 4.51 1.02
C CYS A 5 0.24 3.10 0.72
N ASP A 6 0.54 2.64 -0.49
CA ASP A 6 0.42 1.25 -0.91
C ASP A 6 1.51 0.36 -0.25
N THR A 7 1.28 -0.95 -0.25
CA THR A 7 2.17 -2.01 0.20
C THR A 7 3.59 -1.84 -0.35
N SER A 8 3.74 -1.51 -1.64
CA SER A 8 5.06 -1.35 -2.28
C SER A 8 5.94 -0.30 -1.58
N VAL A 9 5.34 0.80 -1.11
CA VAL A 9 6.03 1.87 -0.39
C VAL A 9 6.38 1.44 1.03
N LEU A 10 5.48 0.73 1.71
CA LEU A 10 5.73 0.22 3.07
C LEU A 10 6.88 -0.80 3.07
N VAL A 11 6.89 -1.72 2.11
CA VAL A 11 7.97 -2.71 1.95
C VAL A 11 9.30 -2.02 1.67
N ALA A 12 9.33 -1.08 0.72
CA ALA A 12 10.55 -0.35 0.38
C ALA A 12 11.09 0.47 1.56
N ALA A 13 10.21 1.09 2.36
CA ALA A 13 10.63 1.84 3.54
C ALA A 13 11.30 0.95 4.61
N VAL A 14 10.96 -0.34 4.65
CA VAL A 14 11.51 -1.31 5.61
C VAL A 14 12.80 -1.95 5.09
N ASP A 15 12.82 -2.38 3.83
CA ASP A 15 13.96 -3.09 3.26
C ASP A 15 15.07 -2.11 2.83
N ALA A 16 16.11 -2.01 3.66
CA ALA A 16 17.25 -1.13 3.40
C ALA A 16 18.02 -1.45 2.11
N HIS A 17 17.87 -2.67 1.57
CA HIS A 17 18.47 -3.07 0.30
C HIS A 17 17.53 -2.86 -0.89
N HIS A 18 16.30 -2.37 -0.66
CA HIS A 18 15.37 -2.07 -1.72
C HIS A 18 15.85 -0.86 -2.54
N ILE A 19 15.78 -0.95 -3.87
CA ILE A 19 16.15 0.15 -4.79
C ILE A 19 15.39 1.45 -4.49
N HIS A 20 14.20 1.34 -3.89
CA HIS A 20 13.33 2.44 -3.54
C HIS A 20 13.36 2.84 -2.05
N HIS A 21 14.30 2.30 -1.28
CA HIS A 21 14.35 2.52 0.16
C HIS A 21 14.42 4.00 0.55
N GLY A 22 15.35 4.74 -0.05
CA GLY A 22 15.56 6.16 0.27
C GLY A 22 14.29 7.02 0.10
N PRO A 23 13.66 7.04 -1.08
CA PRO A 23 12.43 7.79 -1.29
C PRO A 23 11.26 7.33 -0.41
N SER A 24 11.01 6.03 -0.26
CA SER A 24 9.92 5.54 0.59
C SER A 24 10.12 5.87 2.06
N LEU A 25 11.36 5.76 2.56
CA LEU A 25 11.68 6.12 3.94
C LEU A 25 11.49 7.63 4.19
N ARG A 26 11.76 8.49 3.20
CA ARG A 26 11.49 9.94 3.32
C ARG A 26 10.01 10.23 3.53
N ILE A 27 9.12 9.57 2.77
CA ILE A 27 7.66 9.71 2.97
C ILE A 27 7.27 9.28 4.38
N VAL A 28 7.70 8.10 4.84
CA VAL A 28 7.38 7.60 6.19
C VAL A 28 7.89 8.55 7.28
N ARG A 29 9.10 9.10 7.13
CA ARG A 29 9.71 10.02 8.10
C ARG A 29 9.08 11.42 8.11
N ALA A 30 8.47 11.84 7.02
CA ALA A 30 7.78 13.11 6.92
C ALA A 30 6.40 13.10 7.61
N LEU A 31 5.88 11.91 7.94
CA LEU A 31 4.60 11.72 8.61
C LEU A 31 4.78 11.67 10.13
N SER A 32 3.92 12.37 10.85
CA SER A 32 3.78 12.26 12.30
C SER A 32 2.92 11.03 12.67
N SER A 33 2.74 10.80 13.97
CA SER A 33 1.95 9.65 14.44
C SER A 33 0.52 9.69 13.89
N ARG A 34 0.09 8.56 13.29
CA ARG A 34 -1.24 8.37 12.69
C ARG A 34 -1.61 9.31 11.53
N GLU A 35 -0.65 10.06 10.97
CA GLU A 35 -0.91 10.93 9.82
C GLU A 35 -0.96 10.17 8.48
N GLY A 36 -0.30 9.02 8.41
CA GLY A 36 -0.33 8.14 7.24
C GLY A 36 -1.56 7.23 7.23
N ASN A 37 -2.00 6.83 6.04
CA ASN A 37 -3.02 5.80 5.84
C ASN A 37 -2.47 4.66 4.96
N CYS A 38 -2.94 3.45 5.20
CA CYS A 38 -2.67 2.30 4.35
C CYS A 38 -3.86 1.34 4.38
N SER A 39 -3.91 0.36 3.47
CA SER A 39 -4.93 -0.68 3.55
C SER A 39 -4.61 -1.67 4.67
N LEU A 40 -5.64 -2.20 5.33
CA LEU A 40 -5.49 -3.33 6.25
C LEU A 40 -4.84 -4.53 5.53
N HIS A 41 -5.16 -4.71 4.24
CA HIS A 41 -4.57 -5.76 3.41
C HIS A 41 -3.04 -5.58 3.23
N SER A 42 -2.58 -4.32 3.14
CA SER A 42 -1.16 -4.00 2.99
C SER A 42 -0.31 -4.48 4.17
N ILE A 43 -0.88 -4.66 5.36
CA ILE A 43 -0.17 -5.26 6.50
C ILE A 43 0.19 -6.71 6.20
N ALA A 44 -0.78 -7.49 5.71
CA ALA A 44 -0.61 -8.90 5.40
C ALA A 44 0.33 -9.10 4.19
N GLU A 45 0.18 -8.29 3.15
CA GLU A 45 1.08 -8.33 2.00
C GLU A 45 2.51 -7.93 2.37
N CYS A 46 2.69 -6.90 3.20
CA CYS A 46 4.01 -6.49 3.67
C CYS A 46 4.68 -7.64 4.46
N TYR A 47 3.93 -8.31 5.35
CA TYR A 47 4.42 -9.50 6.06
C TYR A 47 4.85 -10.60 5.10
N SER A 48 3.97 -10.99 4.17
CA SER A 48 4.24 -12.03 3.17
C SER A 48 5.46 -11.69 2.31
N THR A 49 5.55 -10.43 1.87
CA THR A 49 6.61 -9.95 0.99
C THR A 49 7.98 -9.93 1.67
N LEU A 50 8.04 -9.50 2.93
CA LEU A 50 9.30 -9.43 3.68
C LEU A 50 9.78 -10.82 4.16
N THR A 51 8.88 -11.78 4.36
CA THR A 51 9.21 -13.14 4.84
C THR A 51 9.37 -14.18 3.72
N GLY A 52 8.79 -13.96 2.55
CA GLY A 52 8.66 -14.97 1.49
C GLY A 52 9.94 -15.29 0.71
N ALA A 53 10.37 -14.39 -0.18
CA ALA A 53 11.49 -14.66 -1.09
C ALA A 53 12.81 -14.03 -0.58
N PRO A 54 13.97 -14.69 -0.76
CA PRO A 54 15.26 -14.08 -0.49
C PRO A 54 15.44 -12.83 -1.37
N ARG A 55 15.63 -11.67 -0.75
CA ARG A 55 15.99 -10.42 -1.44
C ARG A 55 17.51 -10.26 -1.44
N SER A 56 18.04 -9.17 -1.98
CA SER A 56 19.48 -8.89 -1.95
C SER A 56 20.10 -8.93 -0.54
N GLY A 57 19.28 -8.73 0.51
CA GLY A 57 19.66 -8.90 1.92
C GLY A 57 19.19 -10.20 2.60
N GLY A 58 18.62 -11.16 1.88
CA GLY A 58 18.05 -12.40 2.42
C GLY A 58 16.56 -12.30 2.80
N ARG A 59 16.09 -13.25 3.61
CA ARG A 59 14.72 -13.25 4.17
C ARG A 59 14.72 -12.56 5.53
N PHE A 60 13.70 -11.75 5.81
CA PHE A 60 13.53 -11.19 7.14
C PHE A 60 12.97 -12.25 8.11
N PRO A 61 13.51 -12.38 9.33
CA PRO A 61 12.90 -13.21 10.36
C PRO A 61 11.46 -12.73 10.67
N PRO A 62 10.47 -13.64 10.77
CA PRO A 62 9.09 -13.27 11.07
C PRO A 62 8.90 -12.36 12.30
N SER A 63 9.68 -12.58 13.35
CA SER A 63 9.65 -11.75 14.57
C SER A 63 10.11 -10.31 14.32
N VAL A 64 11.13 -10.13 13.48
CA VAL A 64 11.63 -8.80 13.07
C VAL A 64 10.55 -8.10 12.24
N VAL A 65 9.95 -8.79 11.28
CA VAL A 65 8.86 -8.22 10.46
C VAL A 65 7.68 -7.79 11.32
N LEU A 66 7.27 -8.61 12.31
CA LEU A 66 6.20 -8.24 13.24
C LEU A 66 6.54 -6.96 14.04
N SER A 67 7.77 -6.84 14.53
CA SER A 67 8.22 -5.62 15.22
C SER A 67 8.14 -4.40 14.30
N THR A 68 8.64 -4.53 13.08
CA THR A 68 8.63 -3.44 12.10
C THR A 68 7.21 -3.04 11.70
N LEU A 69 6.30 -3.99 11.52
CA LEU A 69 4.89 -3.69 11.26
C LEU A 69 4.27 -2.91 12.41
N ARG A 70 4.56 -3.27 13.67
CA ARG A 70 4.11 -2.49 14.83
C ARG A 70 4.65 -1.07 14.84
N ASP A 71 5.89 -0.87 14.39
CA ASP A 71 6.47 0.47 14.26
C ASP A 71 5.81 1.28 13.14
N LEU A 72 5.57 0.68 11.97
CA LEU A 72 4.80 1.31 10.89
C LEU A 72 3.41 1.72 11.37
N LEU A 73 2.75 0.89 12.19
CA LEU A 73 1.42 1.19 12.75
C LEU A 73 1.41 2.33 13.78
N LYS A 74 2.56 2.84 14.22
CA LYS A 74 2.63 4.09 14.99
C LYS A 74 2.45 5.32 14.09
N VAL A 75 2.81 5.19 12.81
CA VAL A 75 2.75 6.25 11.80
C VAL A 75 1.50 6.12 10.93
N PHE A 76 1.10 4.89 10.60
CA PHE A 76 -0.01 4.60 9.71
C PHE A 76 -1.28 4.16 10.46
N THR A 77 -2.42 4.61 9.94
CA THR A 77 -3.74 4.13 10.31
C THR A 77 -4.24 3.16 9.23
N PRO A 78 -4.39 1.86 9.54
CA PRO A 78 -4.94 0.88 8.60
C PRO A 78 -6.41 1.14 8.32
N GLN A 79 -6.78 1.05 7.05
CA GLN A 79 -8.11 1.28 6.54
C GLN A 79 -8.68 -0.03 6.02
N ALA A 80 -9.89 -0.37 6.46
CA ALA A 80 -10.57 -1.59 6.05
C ALA A 80 -11.83 -1.27 5.26
N LEU A 81 -12.08 -2.09 4.25
CA LEU A 81 -13.37 -2.16 3.58
C LEU A 81 -14.30 -3.09 4.37
N THR A 82 -15.58 -2.74 4.39
CA THR A 82 -16.66 -3.64 4.77
C THR A 82 -16.82 -4.74 3.72
N ALA A 83 -17.53 -5.81 4.05
CA ALA A 83 -17.82 -6.88 3.09
C ALA A 83 -18.54 -6.36 1.83
N VAL A 84 -19.45 -5.38 1.98
CA VAL A 84 -20.20 -4.78 0.87
C VAL A 84 -19.28 -3.96 -0.04
N GLU A 85 -18.44 -3.09 0.55
CA GLU A 85 -17.46 -2.30 -0.21
C GLU A 85 -16.47 -3.22 -0.94
N HIS A 86 -16.01 -4.29 -0.28
CA HIS A 86 -15.08 -5.25 -0.87
C HIS A 86 -15.70 -5.97 -2.08
N LEU A 87 -16.95 -6.45 -1.96
CA LEU A 87 -17.66 -7.11 -3.05
C LEU A 87 -17.89 -6.14 -4.23
N LYS A 88 -18.24 -4.87 -3.95
CA LYS A 88 -18.40 -3.84 -4.97
C LYS A 88 -17.13 -3.66 -5.82
N VAL A 89 -15.95 -3.64 -5.19
CA VAL A 89 -14.66 -3.56 -5.93
C VAL A 89 -14.45 -4.78 -6.82
N VAL A 90 -14.82 -5.98 -6.36
CA VAL A 90 -14.74 -7.21 -7.17
C VAL A 90 -15.68 -7.14 -8.37
N GLU A 91 -16.92 -6.68 -8.17
CA GLU A 91 -17.91 -6.49 -9.25
C GLU A 91 -17.43 -5.48 -10.30
N GLU A 92 -16.85 -4.36 -9.87
CA GLU A 92 -16.28 -3.35 -10.76
C GLU A 92 -15.10 -3.88 -11.57
N CYS A 93 -14.19 -4.63 -10.93
CA CYS A 93 -13.08 -5.28 -11.62
C CYS A 93 -13.58 -6.28 -12.67
N ALA A 94 -14.57 -7.11 -12.32
CA ALA A 94 -15.19 -8.06 -13.23
C ALA A 94 -15.87 -7.35 -14.41
N GLY A 95 -16.64 -6.28 -14.16
CA GLY A 95 -17.30 -5.48 -15.19
C GLY A 95 -16.33 -4.79 -16.15
N ARG A 96 -15.11 -4.51 -15.70
CA ARG A 96 -14.01 -3.93 -16.50
C ARG A 96 -13.11 -4.98 -17.17
N GLY A 97 -13.36 -6.27 -16.95
CA GLY A 97 -12.52 -7.35 -17.47
C GLY A 97 -11.12 -7.40 -16.87
N LEU A 98 -10.92 -6.84 -15.66
CA LEU A 98 -9.65 -6.89 -14.96
C LEU A 98 -9.44 -8.28 -14.36
N THR A 99 -8.25 -8.85 -14.53
CA THR A 99 -7.95 -10.23 -14.13
C THR A 99 -6.63 -10.33 -13.36
N GLY A 100 -6.55 -11.31 -12.46
CA GLY A 100 -5.34 -11.60 -11.69
C GLY A 100 -5.11 -10.66 -10.50
N GLY A 101 -3.84 -10.44 -10.16
CA GLY A 101 -3.41 -9.74 -8.94
C GLY A 101 -3.83 -8.27 -8.84
N ILE A 102 -4.27 -7.65 -9.94
CA ILE A 102 -4.74 -6.25 -9.97
C ILE A 102 -5.93 -5.98 -9.03
N ILE A 103 -6.65 -7.03 -8.60
CA ILE A 103 -7.69 -6.92 -7.59
C ILE A 103 -7.15 -6.37 -6.26
N TYR A 104 -5.91 -6.71 -5.89
CA TYR A 104 -5.31 -6.20 -4.66
C TYR A 104 -5.03 -4.70 -4.76
N ASP A 105 -4.51 -4.23 -5.90
CA ASP A 105 -4.35 -2.80 -6.17
C ASP A 105 -5.70 -2.06 -6.14
N ALA A 106 -6.75 -2.67 -6.71
CA ALA A 106 -8.11 -2.10 -6.68
C ALA A 106 -8.66 -1.97 -5.25
N LEU A 107 -8.48 -2.99 -4.41
CA LEU A 107 -8.91 -2.97 -3.00
C LEU A 107 -8.13 -1.93 -2.18
N ILE A 108 -6.83 -1.79 -2.43
CA ILE A 108 -5.99 -0.78 -1.78
C ILE A 108 -6.40 0.62 -2.24
N PHE A 109 -6.68 0.79 -3.53
CA PHE A 109 -7.16 2.04 -4.10
C PHE A 109 -8.51 2.46 -3.50
N GLU A 110 -9.47 1.54 -3.36
CA GLU A 110 -10.77 1.83 -2.73
C GLU A 110 -10.60 2.30 -1.28
N CYS A 111 -9.67 1.73 -0.52
CA CYS A 111 -9.33 2.23 0.82
C CYS A 111 -8.84 3.68 0.79
N ALA A 112 -8.05 4.07 -0.20
CA ALA A 112 -7.58 5.45 -0.35
C ALA A 112 -8.70 6.41 -0.74
N GLN A 113 -9.63 5.97 -1.60
CA GLN A 113 -10.84 6.73 -1.93
C GLN A 113 -11.71 6.94 -0.70
N LYS A 114 -11.96 5.87 0.06
CA LYS A 114 -12.80 5.88 1.27
C LYS A 114 -12.34 6.89 2.31
N VAL A 115 -11.03 7.04 2.52
CA VAL A 115 -10.49 8.05 3.46
C VAL A 115 -10.41 9.45 2.89
N GLY A 116 -10.67 9.60 1.58
CA GLY A 116 -10.49 10.85 0.85
C GLY A 116 -9.03 11.29 0.86
N ALA A 117 -8.11 10.38 0.51
CA ALA A 117 -6.70 10.73 0.46
C ALA A 117 -6.42 11.84 -0.57
N ASP A 118 -5.53 12.74 -0.22
CA ASP A 118 -5.06 13.81 -1.12
C ASP A 118 -4.03 13.26 -2.11
N VAL A 119 -3.25 12.26 -1.68
CA VAL A 119 -2.22 11.58 -2.47
C VAL A 119 -2.16 10.08 -2.12
N LEU A 120 -2.00 9.25 -3.13
CA LEU A 120 -1.68 7.83 -3.02
C LEU A 120 -0.25 7.60 -3.54
N PHE A 121 0.65 7.17 -2.66
CA PHE A 121 1.99 6.77 -3.03
C PHE A 121 2.05 5.27 -3.32
N THR A 122 2.57 4.91 -4.50
CA THR A 122 2.82 3.53 -4.93
C THR A 122 4.00 3.48 -5.89
N TRP A 123 4.76 2.38 -5.90
CA TRP A 123 5.72 2.09 -6.97
C TRP A 123 5.07 1.40 -8.18
N ASN A 124 3.81 0.96 -8.07
CA ASN A 124 3.03 0.32 -9.12
C ASN A 124 2.05 1.32 -9.77
N VAL A 125 2.56 2.50 -10.14
CA VAL A 125 1.74 3.64 -10.60
C VAL A 125 0.79 3.26 -11.75
N ASP A 126 1.28 2.47 -12.72
CA ASP A 126 0.48 2.10 -13.88
C ASP A 126 -0.65 1.14 -13.53
N ASP A 127 -0.45 0.18 -12.62
CA ASP A 127 -1.51 -0.72 -12.17
C ASP A 127 -2.57 0.02 -11.34
N PHE A 128 -2.15 0.94 -10.46
CA PHE A 128 -3.09 1.80 -9.75
C PHE A 128 -3.88 2.70 -10.70
N ARG A 129 -3.25 3.24 -11.75
CA ARG A 129 -3.96 4.03 -12.77
C ARG A 129 -4.94 3.21 -13.58
N ARG A 130 -4.68 1.90 -13.78
CA ARG A 130 -5.60 0.99 -14.46
C ARG A 130 -6.88 0.72 -13.68
N VAL A 131 -6.86 0.85 -12.35
CA VAL A 131 -8.05 0.70 -11.47
C VAL A 131 -8.67 2.04 -11.09
N ALA A 132 -7.90 3.13 -11.18
CA ALA A 132 -8.33 4.46 -10.79
C ALA A 132 -9.46 5.05 -11.65
N THR A 133 -10.23 5.93 -11.03
CA THR A 133 -11.11 6.87 -11.73
C THR A 133 -10.30 8.04 -12.32
N PRO A 134 -10.78 8.72 -13.38
CA PRO A 134 -10.03 9.77 -14.08
C PRO A 134 -9.53 10.90 -13.17
N GLU A 135 -10.28 11.27 -12.14
CA GLU A 135 -9.95 12.32 -11.19
C GLU A 135 -8.80 11.95 -10.23
N TRP A 136 -8.47 10.66 -10.12
CA TRP A 136 -7.39 10.15 -9.26
C TRP A 136 -6.04 10.06 -9.95
N VAL A 137 -5.98 10.15 -11.28
CA VAL A 137 -4.73 9.95 -12.05
C VAL A 137 -3.60 10.88 -11.59
N ARG A 138 -3.92 12.12 -11.17
CA ARG A 138 -2.95 13.10 -10.65
C ARG A 138 -2.60 12.92 -9.17
N ARG A 139 -3.42 12.18 -8.43
CA ARG A 139 -3.21 11.88 -7.01
C ARG A 139 -2.37 10.62 -6.79
N ILE A 140 -2.23 9.78 -7.80
CA ILE A 140 -1.40 8.57 -7.78
C ILE A 140 0.02 8.95 -8.22
N GLN A 141 0.97 8.80 -7.30
CA GLN A 141 2.35 9.26 -7.48
C GLN A 141 3.34 8.21 -6.97
N ALA A 142 4.53 8.18 -7.55
CA ALA A 142 5.66 7.52 -6.90
C ALA A 142 6.22 8.44 -5.80
N PRO A 143 6.77 7.90 -4.70
CA PRO A 143 7.49 8.66 -3.68
C PRO A 143 8.65 9.53 -4.19
#